data_AF-A0A6M3XI13-F1
#
_entry.id   AF-A0A6M3XI13-F1
#
_cell.length_a   1.000
_cell.length_b   1.000
_cell.length_c   1.000
_cell.angle_alpha   90.00
_cell.angle_beta   90.00
_cell.angle_gamma   90.00
#
_symmetry.space_group_name_H-M   'P 1'
#
loop_
_entity.id
_entity.type
_entity.pdbx_description
1 polymer ?
#
loop_
_entity_poly.entity_id
_entity_poly.type
_entity_poly.pdbx_seq_one_letter_code
_entity_poly.pdbx_strand_id
1 'polypeptide(L)'
;MSTEDYNNVFYDVVRPKTFAVGRLLITGATGTMTVGEIITGTTSGATAILSIYNAAYLDLITIVGAFVSGETVTGTTSTKTATVTKVMVGRKQLALVTVGVDNYSSSITSVGTAGTAITVYYIARDKLTSISQELSIPEEYQMAVFYYVMWNLFTGVDERKSIEYERRYTMALREAIKDSMSGGVYSGQTLASYDC
;
A
#
# COMPACT_ATOMS: atom_id res chain seq x y z
N MET A 1 40.34 -2.45 4.86
CA MET A 1 39.18 -2.79 4.01
C MET A 1 39.52 -2.28 2.63
N SER A 2 39.70 -3.18 1.67
CA SER A 2 40.12 -2.79 0.31
C SER A 2 38.92 -2.20 -0.45
N THR A 3 39.15 -1.37 -1.46
CA THR A 3 38.09 -0.86 -2.35
C THR A 3 37.33 -2.00 -3.05
N GLU A 4 37.94 -3.18 -3.14
CA GLU A 4 37.38 -4.41 -3.71
C GLU A 4 36.35 -5.07 -2.77
N ASP A 5 36.49 -4.87 -1.45
CA ASP A 5 35.53 -5.37 -0.44
C ASP A 5 34.22 -4.56 -0.43
N TYR A 6 34.25 -3.29 -0.88
CA TYR A 6 33.06 -2.43 -0.89
C TYR A 6 32.07 -2.80 -2.02
N ASN A 7 32.59 -3.32 -3.14
CA ASN A 7 31.78 -3.66 -4.31
C ASN A 7 31.03 -5.00 -4.19
N ASN A 8 31.37 -5.83 -3.21
CA ASN A 8 30.76 -7.16 -3.01
C ASN A 8 29.61 -7.18 -1.99
N VAL A 9 29.23 -6.04 -1.39
CA VAL A 9 28.23 -6.00 -0.30
C VAL A 9 26.82 -5.59 -0.77
N PHE A 10 26.65 -5.06 -1.99
CA PHE A 10 25.38 -4.41 -2.39
C PHE A 10 24.59 -5.08 -3.52
N TYR A 11 24.80 -6.38 -3.76
CA TYR A 11 23.86 -7.18 -4.55
C TYR A 11 23.10 -8.14 -3.65
N ASP A 12 22.31 -7.61 -2.71
CA ASP A 12 21.20 -8.39 -2.18
C ASP A 12 20.19 -8.55 -3.33
N VAL A 13 20.23 -9.73 -3.95
CA VAL A 13 19.34 -10.08 -5.05
C VAL A 13 17.93 -10.05 -4.49
N VAL A 14 17.24 -8.92 -4.69
CA VAL A 14 15.83 -8.77 -4.34
C VAL A 14 15.06 -9.82 -5.12
N ARG A 15 14.67 -10.89 -4.44
CA ARG A 15 13.94 -11.98 -5.07
C ARG A 15 12.57 -11.45 -5.48
N PRO A 16 12.18 -11.56 -6.76
CA PRO A 16 10.89 -11.06 -7.21
C PRO A 16 9.77 -11.76 -6.45
N LYS A 17 8.91 -10.98 -5.78
CA LYS A 17 7.76 -11.54 -5.06
C LYS A 17 6.66 -11.81 -6.07
N THR A 18 6.28 -13.07 -6.21
CA THR A 18 5.17 -13.46 -7.08
C THR A 18 3.88 -13.43 -6.27
N PHE A 19 2.89 -12.70 -6.78
CA PHE A 19 1.56 -12.65 -6.19
C PHE A 19 0.58 -13.37 -7.09
N ALA A 20 -0.26 -14.22 -6.50
CA ALA A 20 -1.42 -14.76 -7.18
C ALA A 20 -2.44 -13.62 -7.37
N VAL A 21 -2.90 -13.47 -8.60
CA VAL A 21 -3.97 -12.54 -8.97
C VAL A 21 -5.07 -13.33 -9.64
N GLY A 22 -6.29 -12.81 -9.67
CA GLY A 22 -7.35 -13.52 -10.36
C GLY A 22 -8.57 -12.66 -10.58
N ARG A 23 -9.46 -13.17 -11.41
CA ARG A 23 -10.79 -12.63 -11.62
C ARG A 23 -11.81 -13.71 -11.29
N LEU A 24 -12.77 -13.37 -10.46
CA LEU A 24 -13.98 -14.16 -10.24
C LEU A 24 -15.08 -13.56 -11.09
N LEU A 25 -15.71 -14.36 -11.96
CA LEU A 25 -17.02 -13.99 -12.49
C LEU A 25 -18.06 -14.30 -11.44
N ILE A 26 -18.96 -13.36 -11.19
CA ILE A 26 -19.93 -13.46 -10.11
C ILE A 26 -21.36 -13.19 -10.58
N THR A 27 -22.31 -13.70 -9.82
CA THR A 27 -23.74 -13.41 -9.93
C THR A 27 -24.34 -13.23 -8.54
N GLY A 28 -25.59 -12.74 -8.47
CA GLY A 28 -26.33 -12.67 -7.20
C GLY A 28 -25.71 -11.76 -6.14
N ALA A 29 -24.98 -10.72 -6.54
CA ALA A 29 -24.38 -9.79 -5.61
C ALA A 29 -25.45 -9.10 -4.74
N THR A 30 -25.31 -9.14 -3.42
CA THR A 30 -26.25 -8.51 -2.46
C THR A 30 -25.96 -7.02 -2.20
N GLY A 31 -24.99 -6.46 -2.93
CA GLY A 31 -24.59 -5.06 -2.87
C GLY A 31 -23.18 -4.84 -3.42
N THR A 32 -22.68 -3.62 -3.27
CA THR A 32 -21.30 -3.24 -3.63
C THR A 32 -20.32 -3.67 -2.54
N MET A 33 -19.29 -4.40 -2.92
CA MET A 33 -18.15 -4.72 -2.06
C MET A 33 -17.12 -3.58 -2.10
N THR A 34 -16.45 -3.32 -0.98
CA THR A 34 -15.49 -2.23 -0.80
C THR A 34 -14.12 -2.64 -1.33
N VAL A 35 -13.59 -1.90 -2.30
CA VAL A 35 -12.21 -2.12 -2.77
C VAL A 35 -11.22 -2.01 -1.60
N GLY A 36 -10.29 -2.97 -1.52
CA GLY A 36 -9.33 -3.14 -0.45
C GLY A 36 -9.79 -4.06 0.69
N GLU A 37 -11.03 -4.54 0.68
CA GLU A 37 -11.50 -5.50 1.69
C GLU A 37 -11.05 -6.94 1.40
N ILE A 38 -11.07 -7.79 2.44
CA ILE A 38 -10.81 -9.23 2.32
C ILE A 38 -12.09 -9.94 1.86
N ILE A 39 -11.96 -10.68 0.76
CA ILE A 39 -12.98 -11.57 0.22
C ILE A 39 -12.67 -13.00 0.65
N THR A 40 -13.65 -13.67 1.25
CA THR A 40 -13.52 -15.05 1.74
C THR A 40 -14.52 -15.98 1.05
N GLY A 41 -14.05 -17.10 0.50
CA GLY A 41 -14.88 -18.16 -0.06
C GLY A 41 -15.44 -19.05 1.04
N THR A 42 -16.77 -19.22 1.07
CA THR A 42 -17.45 -19.96 2.15
C THR A 42 -17.10 -21.44 2.13
N THR A 43 -16.99 -22.05 0.95
CA THR A 43 -16.73 -23.48 0.81
C THR A 43 -15.24 -23.78 0.81
N SER A 44 -14.45 -22.99 0.09
CA SER A 44 -13.01 -23.20 -0.06
C SER A 44 -12.18 -22.68 1.12
N GLY A 45 -12.69 -21.72 1.89
CA GLY A 45 -11.90 -20.96 2.84
C GLY A 45 -10.83 -20.07 2.18
N ALA A 46 -10.82 -19.95 0.85
CA ALA A 46 -9.86 -19.12 0.13
C ALA A 46 -10.08 -17.65 0.46
N THR A 47 -8.99 -16.90 0.59
CA THR A 47 -9.03 -15.46 0.88
C THR A 47 -8.27 -14.66 -0.17
N ALA A 48 -8.70 -13.43 -0.43
CA ALA A 48 -8.01 -12.49 -1.31
C ALA A 48 -8.37 -11.04 -0.98
N ILE A 49 -7.57 -10.09 -1.46
CA ILE A 49 -7.90 -8.66 -1.37
C ILE A 49 -8.63 -8.24 -2.65
N LEU A 50 -9.77 -7.55 -2.50
CA LEU A 50 -10.53 -7.00 -3.61
C LEU A 50 -9.82 -5.79 -4.22
N SER A 51 -9.37 -5.88 -5.46
CA SER A 51 -8.75 -4.74 -6.17
C SER A 51 -9.72 -3.97 -7.04
N ILE A 52 -10.71 -4.64 -7.66
CA ILE A 52 -11.75 -4.00 -8.48
C ILE A 52 -13.07 -4.71 -8.24
N TYR A 53 -14.11 -3.93 -7.98
CA TYR A 53 -15.50 -4.40 -7.95
C TYR A 53 -16.22 -4.05 -9.24
N ASN A 54 -16.93 -5.02 -9.80
CA ASN A 54 -17.94 -4.85 -10.83
C ASN A 54 -19.10 -5.80 -10.50
N ALA A 55 -20.34 -5.44 -10.87
CA ALA A 55 -21.51 -6.27 -10.62
C ALA A 55 -21.42 -7.68 -11.26
N ALA A 56 -20.59 -7.84 -12.30
CA ALA A 56 -20.37 -9.12 -12.98
C ALA A 56 -19.04 -9.82 -12.62
N TYR A 57 -18.09 -9.11 -12.01
CA TYR A 57 -16.78 -9.70 -11.69
C TYR A 57 -16.05 -9.00 -10.54
N LEU A 58 -15.14 -9.74 -9.91
CA LEU A 58 -14.22 -9.24 -8.89
C LEU A 58 -12.79 -9.47 -9.37
N ASP A 59 -11.96 -8.42 -9.43
CA ASP A 59 -10.51 -8.60 -9.59
C ASP A 59 -9.85 -8.65 -8.22
N LEU A 60 -9.05 -9.69 -8.02
CA LEU A 60 -8.45 -10.08 -6.76
C LEU A 60 -6.93 -10.03 -6.84
N ILE A 61 -6.30 -9.63 -5.75
CA ILE A 61 -4.86 -9.72 -5.51
C ILE A 61 -4.60 -10.52 -4.23
N THR A 62 -3.36 -10.97 -4.05
CA THR A 62 -2.90 -11.71 -2.87
C THR A 62 -3.79 -12.92 -2.53
N ILE A 63 -4.16 -13.71 -3.54
CA ILE A 63 -4.99 -14.90 -3.33
C ILE A 63 -4.23 -15.94 -2.49
N VAL A 64 -4.85 -16.37 -1.39
CA VAL A 64 -4.42 -17.48 -0.53
C VAL A 64 -5.47 -18.59 -0.60
N GLY A 65 -5.06 -19.80 -0.98
CA GLY A 65 -5.96 -20.90 -1.28
C GLY A 65 -6.48 -20.88 -2.72
N ALA A 66 -7.60 -21.56 -2.97
CA ALA A 66 -8.22 -21.64 -4.29
C ALA A 66 -9.73 -21.52 -4.20
N PHE A 67 -10.28 -20.46 -4.81
CA PHE A 67 -11.72 -20.32 -4.98
C PHE A 67 -12.25 -21.41 -5.93
N VAL A 68 -13.50 -21.82 -5.73
CA VAL A 68 -14.20 -22.84 -6.52
C VAL A 68 -15.47 -22.26 -7.15
N SER A 69 -15.82 -22.75 -8.34
CA SER A 69 -17.07 -22.36 -9.00
C SER A 69 -18.27 -22.83 -8.18
N GLY A 70 -19.30 -22.00 -8.11
CA GLY A 70 -20.55 -22.24 -7.38
C GLY A 70 -20.53 -21.81 -5.92
N GLU A 71 -19.37 -21.40 -5.36
CA GLU A 71 -19.33 -20.98 -3.96
C GLU A 71 -19.83 -19.55 -3.74
N THR A 72 -20.24 -19.25 -2.51
CA THR A 72 -20.52 -17.88 -2.07
C THR A 72 -19.25 -17.25 -1.52
N VAL A 73 -18.91 -16.06 -2.02
CA VAL A 73 -17.86 -15.21 -1.47
C VAL A 73 -18.46 -14.08 -0.65
N THR A 74 -17.79 -13.71 0.44
CA THR A 74 -18.24 -12.66 1.37
C THR A 74 -17.15 -11.61 1.57
N GLY A 75 -17.50 -10.33 1.46
CA GLY A 75 -16.63 -9.22 1.83
C GLY A 75 -16.65 -9.01 3.34
N THR A 76 -15.47 -8.97 3.97
CA THR A 76 -15.34 -8.93 5.44
C THR A 76 -15.82 -7.60 6.02
N THR A 77 -15.62 -6.48 5.33
CA THR A 77 -15.99 -5.15 5.80
C THR A 77 -17.41 -4.79 5.38
N SER A 78 -17.78 -5.06 4.13
CA SER A 78 -19.09 -4.73 3.58
C SER A 78 -20.19 -5.72 4.00
N THR A 79 -19.81 -6.92 4.43
CA THR A 79 -20.69 -8.08 4.69
C THR A 79 -21.52 -8.51 3.46
N LYS A 80 -21.21 -7.97 2.28
CA LYS A 80 -21.90 -8.31 1.02
C LYS A 80 -21.40 -9.62 0.48
N THR A 81 -22.27 -10.29 -0.25
CA THR A 81 -22.04 -11.63 -0.79
C THR A 81 -22.26 -11.65 -2.29
N ALA A 82 -21.62 -12.60 -2.97
CA ALA A 82 -21.87 -12.93 -4.36
C ALA A 82 -21.57 -14.41 -4.63
N THR A 83 -22.18 -15.00 -5.65
CA THR A 83 -21.92 -16.39 -6.07
C THR A 83 -20.89 -16.41 -7.18
N VAL A 84 -19.83 -17.21 -7.04
CA VAL A 84 -18.80 -17.39 -8.06
C VAL A 84 -19.33 -18.30 -9.17
N THR A 85 -19.26 -17.85 -10.41
CA THR A 85 -19.65 -18.65 -11.59
C THR A 85 -18.45 -19.15 -12.38
N LYS A 86 -17.30 -18.48 -12.27
CA LYS A 86 -16.05 -18.89 -12.92
C LYS A 86 -14.86 -18.28 -12.21
N VAL A 87 -13.77 -19.05 -12.12
CA VAL A 87 -12.50 -18.63 -11.53
C VAL A 87 -11.46 -18.51 -12.64
N MET A 88 -10.80 -17.36 -12.75
CA MET A 88 -9.71 -17.12 -13.69
C MET A 88 -8.49 -16.65 -12.92
N VAL A 89 -7.54 -17.55 -12.66
CA VAL A 89 -6.32 -17.23 -11.89
C VAL A 89 -5.18 -16.91 -12.84
N GLY A 90 -4.44 -15.85 -12.53
CA GLY A 90 -3.18 -15.49 -13.13
C GLY A 90 -2.07 -15.35 -12.08
N ARG A 91 -0.85 -15.11 -12.54
CA ARG A 91 0.27 -14.75 -11.66
C ARG A 91 0.83 -13.41 -12.13
N LYS A 92 1.05 -12.50 -11.21
CA LYS A 92 1.84 -11.28 -11.46
C LYS A 92 3.13 -11.37 -10.66
N GLN A 93 4.24 -11.16 -11.35
CA GLN A 93 5.54 -11.09 -10.73
C GLN A 93 5.85 -9.62 -10.45
N LEU A 94 6.06 -9.27 -9.19
CA LEU A 94 6.55 -7.95 -8.81
C LEU A 94 8.08 -8.05 -8.74
N ALA A 95 8.75 -7.55 -9.78
CA ALA A 95 10.20 -7.36 -9.74
C ALA A 95 10.47 -5.98 -9.12
N LEU A 96 10.94 -5.97 -7.88
CA LEU A 96 11.54 -4.77 -7.30
C LEU A 96 13.00 -4.75 -7.78
N VAL A 97 13.26 -3.89 -8.77
CA VAL A 97 14.62 -3.68 -9.27
C VAL A 97 15.24 -2.59 -8.42
N THR A 98 16.09 -3.00 -7.47
CA THR A 98 17.00 -2.07 -6.82
C THR A 98 18.14 -1.80 -7.78
N VAL A 99 18.13 -0.62 -8.42
CA VAL A 99 19.27 -0.18 -9.23
C VAL A 99 20.29 0.40 -8.26
N GLY A 100 21.47 -0.21 -8.18
CA GLY A 100 22.61 0.38 -7.46
C GLY A 100 22.91 1.73 -8.09
N VAL A 101 22.64 2.81 -7.34
CA VAL A 101 22.86 4.18 -7.81
C VAL A 101 24.31 4.55 -7.59
N ASP A 102 25.14 4.26 -8.60
CA ASP A 102 26.25 5.16 -8.90
C ASP A 102 25.72 6.22 -9.88
N ASN A 103 25.12 7.27 -9.33
CA ASN A 103 24.88 8.58 -9.96
C ASN A 103 24.20 8.63 -11.35
N TYR A 104 23.11 7.92 -11.61
CA TYR A 104 22.19 8.35 -12.67
C TYR A 104 20.74 7.97 -12.36
N SER A 105 19.90 9.01 -12.26
CA SER A 105 18.44 8.96 -12.23
C SER A 105 17.86 7.82 -13.08
N SER A 106 17.43 6.74 -12.44
CA SER A 106 16.74 5.65 -13.13
C SER A 106 15.25 5.87 -13.01
N SER A 107 14.68 6.33 -14.12
CA SER A 107 13.24 6.31 -14.37
C SER A 107 12.71 4.88 -14.22
N ILE A 108 11.83 4.66 -13.26
CA ILE A 108 11.04 3.42 -13.13
C ILE A 108 10.26 3.27 -14.44
N THR A 109 10.76 2.42 -15.34
CA THR A 109 10.03 2.07 -16.55
C THR A 109 9.03 1.00 -16.13
N SER A 110 7.80 1.43 -15.88
CA SER A 110 6.71 0.58 -15.44
C SER A 110 6.54 -0.61 -16.39
N VAL A 111 6.74 -1.85 -15.90
CA VAL A 111 6.32 -3.05 -16.62
C VAL A 111 4.89 -3.37 -16.22
N GLY A 112 3.94 -2.88 -17.01
CA GLY A 112 2.61 -3.50 -17.23
C GLY A 112 1.50 -3.30 -16.18
N THR A 113 0.57 -2.40 -16.52
CA THR A 113 -0.86 -2.40 -16.12
C THR A 113 -1.19 -2.12 -14.66
N ALA A 114 -1.54 -0.85 -14.36
CA ALA A 114 -2.43 -0.26 -13.32
C ALA A 114 -2.49 -0.81 -11.87
N GLY A 115 -1.96 -1.99 -11.56
CA GLY A 115 -2.01 -2.64 -10.24
C GLY A 115 -0.73 -2.47 -9.42
N THR A 116 0.36 -1.99 -10.02
CA THR A 116 1.66 -1.86 -9.34
C THR A 116 1.67 -0.74 -8.31
N ALA A 117 1.01 0.39 -8.60
CA ALA A 117 0.83 1.48 -7.63
C ALA A 117 -0.04 1.05 -6.43
N ILE A 118 -0.99 0.14 -6.66
CA ILE A 118 -1.94 -0.35 -5.65
C ILE A 118 -1.23 -1.27 -4.63
N THR A 119 -0.31 -2.14 -5.05
CA THR A 119 0.41 -3.02 -4.11
C THR A 119 1.39 -2.26 -3.22
N VAL A 120 2.06 -1.23 -3.76
CA VAL A 120 2.94 -0.35 -2.96
C VAL A 120 2.13 0.44 -1.94
N TYR A 121 0.92 0.89 -2.32
CA TYR A 121 -0.03 1.55 -1.42
C TYR A 121 -0.41 0.67 -0.22
N TYR A 122 -0.76 -0.60 -0.43
CA TYR A 122 -1.15 -1.48 0.68
C TYR A 122 0.02 -1.84 1.60
N ILE A 123 1.21 -2.12 1.06
CA ILE A 123 2.40 -2.42 1.88
C ILE A 123 2.83 -1.19 2.69
N ALA A 124 2.77 0.00 2.09
CA ALA A 124 3.06 1.25 2.80
C ALA A 124 2.03 1.48 3.92
N ARG A 125 0.74 1.22 3.67
CA ARG A 125 -0.34 1.42 4.64
C ARG A 125 -0.21 0.49 5.85
N ASP A 126 0.01 -0.81 5.64
CA ASP A 126 0.12 -1.78 6.73
C ASP A 126 1.33 -1.48 7.62
N LYS A 127 2.49 -1.14 7.01
CA LYS A 127 3.67 -0.69 7.75
C LYS A 127 3.42 0.63 8.48
N LEU A 128 2.68 1.56 7.87
CA LEU A 128 2.34 2.81 8.55
C LEU A 128 1.44 2.59 9.74
N THR A 129 0.55 1.61 9.66
CA THR A 129 -0.39 1.26 10.73
C THR A 129 0.36 0.61 11.89
N SER A 130 1.37 -0.23 11.63
CA SER A 130 2.23 -0.76 12.70
C SER A 130 3.09 0.35 13.33
N ILE A 131 3.63 1.25 12.53
CA ILE A 131 4.43 2.40 13.02
C ILE A 131 3.55 3.38 13.81
N SER A 132 2.32 3.64 13.37
CA SER A 132 1.40 4.53 14.09
C SER A 132 0.99 3.97 15.43
N GLN A 133 0.80 2.66 15.53
CA GLN A 133 0.53 1.99 16.81
C GLN A 133 1.75 2.04 17.74
N GLU A 134 2.94 1.77 17.22
CA GLU A 134 4.18 1.82 18.01
C GLU A 134 4.47 3.24 18.53
N LEU A 135 4.19 4.26 17.72
CA LEU A 135 4.44 5.67 18.04
C LEU A 135 3.23 6.37 18.67
N SER A 136 2.12 5.67 18.90
CA SER A 136 0.85 6.23 19.39
C SER A 136 0.40 7.47 18.59
N ILE A 137 0.57 7.43 17.27
CA ILE A 137 0.15 8.53 16.38
C ILE A 137 -1.39 8.55 16.33
N PRO A 138 -2.03 9.68 16.73
CA PRO A 138 -3.48 9.80 16.67
C PRO A 138 -4.00 9.55 15.24
N GLU A 139 -5.18 8.93 15.13
CA GLU A 139 -5.75 8.50 13.84
C GLU A 139 -5.85 9.64 12.81
N GLU A 140 -6.13 10.86 13.27
CA GLU A 140 -6.22 12.05 12.44
C GLU A 140 -4.91 12.42 11.72
N TYR A 141 -3.75 11.99 12.26
CA TYR A 141 -2.44 12.27 11.66
C TYR A 141 -1.90 11.11 10.82
N GLN A 142 -2.47 9.91 10.93
CA GLN A 142 -1.99 8.72 10.21
C GLN A 142 -2.09 8.90 8.69
N MET A 143 -3.15 9.56 8.22
CA MET A 143 -3.35 9.82 6.78
C MET A 143 -2.35 10.83 6.22
N ALA A 144 -1.98 11.85 7.00
CA ALA A 144 -1.00 12.86 6.57
C ALA A 144 0.41 12.26 6.47
N VAL A 145 0.79 11.40 7.44
CA VAL A 145 2.04 10.63 7.38
C VAL A 145 2.01 9.67 6.18
N PHE A 146 0.86 9.06 5.87
CA PHE A 146 0.70 8.17 4.73
C PHE A 146 0.95 8.90 3.40
N TYR A 147 0.30 10.05 3.21
CA TYR A 147 0.49 10.87 2.01
C TYR A 147 1.93 11.36 1.88
N TYR A 148 2.60 11.71 2.98
CA TYR A 148 3.99 12.13 2.97
C TYR A 148 4.94 11.00 2.54
N VAL A 149 4.78 9.80 3.09
CA VAL A 149 5.60 8.63 2.71
C VAL A 149 5.37 8.29 1.23
N MET A 150 4.12 8.30 0.78
CA MET A 150 3.77 8.03 -0.61
C MET A 150 4.33 9.10 -1.55
N TRP A 151 4.22 10.37 -1.19
CA TRP A 151 4.77 11.48 -1.96
C TRP A 151 6.28 11.32 -2.17
N ASN A 152 7.05 11.06 -1.11
CA ASN A 152 8.49 10.84 -1.22
C ASN A 152 8.83 9.60 -2.06
N LEU A 153 8.05 8.52 -1.91
CA LEU A 153 8.25 7.30 -2.67
C LEU A 153 8.01 7.48 -4.18
N PHE A 154 7.08 8.34 -4.57
CA PHE A 154 6.72 8.55 -5.99
C PHE A 154 7.43 9.72 -6.65
N THR A 155 7.86 10.73 -5.91
CA THR A 155 8.45 11.95 -6.49
C THR A 155 9.98 11.92 -6.56
N GLY A 156 10.63 10.89 -6.00
CA GLY A 156 12.07 10.70 -6.13
C GLY A 156 12.88 11.87 -5.58
N VAL A 157 12.40 12.47 -4.48
CA VAL A 157 13.03 13.66 -3.88
C VAL A 157 14.44 13.30 -3.41
N ASP A 158 15.40 14.15 -3.76
CA ASP A 158 16.77 14.14 -3.25
C ASP A 158 16.78 13.85 -1.74
N GLU A 159 17.54 12.83 -1.33
CA GLU A 159 17.62 12.31 0.04
C GLU A 159 17.95 13.41 1.06
N ARG A 160 18.72 14.44 0.66
CA ARG A 160 18.99 15.60 1.52
C ARG A 160 17.75 16.45 1.78
N LYS A 161 16.92 16.63 0.75
CA LYS A 161 15.65 17.34 0.89
C LYS A 161 14.64 16.50 1.66
N SER A 162 14.57 15.18 1.44
CA SER A 162 13.64 14.32 2.20
C SER A 162 13.95 14.31 3.70
N ILE A 163 15.23 14.29 4.09
CA ILE A 163 15.66 14.38 5.50
C ILE A 163 15.30 15.74 6.10
N GLU A 164 15.49 16.84 5.36
CA GLU A 164 15.12 18.17 5.84
C GLU A 164 13.59 18.35 5.97
N TYR A 165 12.82 17.80 5.02
CA TYR A 165 11.37 17.75 5.10
C TYR A 165 10.89 16.86 6.25
N GLU A 166 11.51 15.70 6.48
CA GLU A 166 11.18 14.81 7.59
C GLU A 166 11.44 15.49 8.93
N ARG A 167 12.57 16.22 9.06
CA ARG A 167 12.86 17.04 10.23
C ARG A 167 11.81 18.12 10.46
N ARG A 168 11.45 18.88 9.42
CA ARG A 168 10.47 19.97 9.51
C ARG A 168 9.07 19.43 9.83
N TYR A 169 8.65 18.35 9.20
CA TYR A 169 7.35 17.73 9.42
C TYR A 169 7.26 17.08 10.80
N THR A 170 8.30 16.36 11.25
CA THR A 170 8.35 15.77 12.59
C THR A 170 8.38 16.85 13.68
N MET A 171 9.03 17.99 13.42
CA MET A 171 8.96 19.15 14.32
C MET A 171 7.55 19.77 14.35
N ALA A 172 6.92 19.99 13.19
CA ALA A 172 5.57 20.53 13.11
C ALA A 172 4.54 19.61 13.80
N LEU A 173 4.66 18.29 13.62
CA LEU A 173 3.81 17.30 14.26
C LEU A 173 4.03 17.26 15.78
N ARG A 174 5.29 17.34 16.24
CA ARG A 174 5.60 17.42 17.68
C ARG A 174 5.02 18.67 18.33
N GLU A 175 5.10 19.82 17.66
CA GLU A 175 4.52 21.05 18.19
C GLU A 175 2.98 20.99 18.19
N ALA A 176 2.35 20.45 17.14
CA ALA A 176 0.90 20.25 17.11
C ALA A 176 0.41 19.32 18.24
N ILE A 177 1.15 18.25 18.54
CA ILE A 177 0.84 17.32 19.65
C ILE A 177 1.03 18.00 21.02
N LYS A 178 2.09 18.81 21.19
CA LYS A 178 2.30 19.57 22.44
C LYS A 178 1.16 20.55 22.69
N ASP A 179 0.74 21.28 21.66
CA ASP A 179 -0.36 22.23 21.75
C ASP A 179 -1.67 21.52 22.12
N SER A 180 -1.98 20.38 21.49
CA SER A 180 -3.19 19.61 21.80
C SER A 180 -3.19 19.03 23.23
N MET A 181 -2.01 18.64 23.75
CA MET A 181 -1.88 18.13 25.13
C MET A 181 -1.95 19.23 26.19
N SER A 182 -1.72 20.50 25.83
CA SER A 182 -1.76 21.64 26.75
C SER A 182 -3.16 22.25 26.94
N GLY A 183 -4.18 21.75 26.23
CA GLY A 183 -5.55 22.28 26.26
C GLY A 183 -5.72 23.61 25.50
N GLY A 184 -4.73 24.01 24.71
CA GLY A 184 -4.80 25.18 23.82
C GLY A 184 -5.60 24.88 22.54
N VAL A 185 -6.46 25.81 22.14
CA VAL A 185 -7.15 25.76 20.83
C VAL A 185 -6.11 26.04 19.74
N TYR A 186 -5.81 25.03 18.91
CA TYR A 186 -4.89 25.16 17.78
C TYR A 186 -5.40 26.22 16.78
N SER A 187 -4.80 27.40 16.77
CA SER A 187 -5.06 28.43 15.76
C SER A 187 -4.23 28.09 14.52
N GLY A 188 -4.80 27.35 13.57
CA GLY A 188 -4.12 26.78 12.39
C GLY A 188 -3.53 27.79 11.38
N GLN A 189 -2.74 28.77 11.82
CA GLN A 189 -2.16 29.82 10.98
C GLN A 189 -0.74 29.52 10.47
N THR A 190 -0.15 28.36 10.73
CA THR A 190 1.29 28.12 10.42
C THR A 190 1.58 26.90 9.57
N LEU A 191 0.63 26.47 8.72
CA LEU A 191 0.94 25.57 7.60
C LEU A 191 1.00 26.30 6.24
N ALA A 192 0.35 27.45 6.10
CA ALA A 192 0.34 28.24 4.86
C ALA A 192 1.52 29.23 4.72
N SER A 193 2.34 29.43 5.76
CA SER A 193 3.52 30.30 5.70
C SER A 193 4.82 29.55 5.36
N TYR A 194 4.73 28.27 5.04
CA TYR A 194 5.82 27.43 4.57
C TYR A 194 5.59 27.02 3.10
N ASP A 195 5.22 27.99 2.27
CA ASP A 195 5.30 27.85 0.81
C ASP A 195 6.75 28.00 0.33
N CYS A 196 7.05 27.31 -0.76
CA CYS A 196 8.36 27.03 -1.36
C CYS A 196 9.18 28.25 -1.78
#